data_AF-A0A1G5RAG0-F1
#
_entry.id   AF-A0A1G5RAG0-F1
#
_cell.length_a   1.000
_cell.length_b   1.000
_cell.length_c   1.000
_cell.angle_alpha   90.00
_cell.angle_beta   90.00
_cell.angle_gamma   90.00
#
_symmetry.space_group_name_H-M   'P 1'
#
loop_
_entity.id
_entity.type
_entity.pdbx_description
1 polymer ?
#
loop_
_entity_poly.entity_id
_entity_poly.type
_entity_poly.pdbx_seq_one_letter_code
_entity_poly.pdbx_strand_id
1 'polypeptide(L)'
;MVIYLDVPPGTAEKRKKILKPSESGKLEVNEKYDFIEYQKHVLNQYQTFYDDSWKIIDTDTLTKDAVIKLTVDIIQGEILRKM
;
A
#
# COMPACT_ATOMS: atom_id res chain seq x y z
N MET A 1 -9.89 4.69 -12.10
CA MET A 1 -9.20 3.42 -11.74
C MET A 1 -8.22 3.74 -10.64
N VAL A 2 -8.26 2.97 -9.57
CA VAL A 2 -7.29 3.02 -8.47
C VAL A 2 -6.54 1.69 -8.47
N ILE A 3 -5.21 1.74 -8.38
CA ILE A 3 -4.38 0.56 -8.15
C ILE A 3 -3.83 0.68 -6.73
N TYR A 4 -4.23 -0.23 -5.85
CA TYR A 4 -3.78 -0.27 -4.47
C TYR A 4 -2.71 -1.34 -4.31
N LEU A 5 -1.52 -0.92 -3.88
CA LEU A 5 -0.41 -1.83 -3.58
C LEU A 5 -0.52 -2.24 -2.11
N ASP A 6 -1.15 -3.38 -1.88
CA ASP A 6 -1.32 -3.91 -0.54
C ASP A 6 0.00 -4.48 -0.04
N VAL A 7 0.44 -4.02 1.13
CA VAL A 7 1.68 -4.46 1.76
C VAL A 7 1.46 -4.53 3.27
N PRO A 8 1.78 -5.68 3.90
CA PRO A 8 1.73 -5.78 5.35
C PRO A 8 2.66 -4.75 6.01
N PRO A 9 2.24 -4.05 7.08
CA PRO A 9 3.06 -3.06 7.77
C PRO A 9 4.45 -3.57 8.18
N GLY A 10 4.55 -4.82 8.62
CA GLY A 10 5.84 -5.43 8.97
C GLY A 10 6.77 -5.63 7.77
N THR A 11 6.20 -5.90 6.58
CA THR A 11 6.98 -5.99 5.33
C THR A 11 7.37 -4.60 4.84
N ALA A 12 6.47 -3.62 4.95
CA ALA A 12 6.75 -2.22 4.62
C ALA A 12 7.88 -1.64 5.49
N GLU A 13 7.88 -1.95 6.79
CA GLU A 13 8.94 -1.55 7.72
C GLU A 13 10.29 -2.09 7.28
N LYS A 14 10.40 -3.40 7.04
CA LYS A 14 11.64 -4.08 6.61
C LYS A 14 12.19 -3.54 5.30
N ARG A 15 11.32 -3.12 4.37
CA ARG A 15 11.72 -2.55 3.07
C ARG A 15 12.27 -1.13 3.20
N LYS A 16 12.00 -0.42 4.30
CA LYS A 16 12.46 0.95 4.50
C LYS A 16 13.78 1.00 5.26
N LYS A 17 14.68 1.85 4.79
CA LYS A 17 15.96 2.12 5.46
C LYS A 17 15.81 3.05 6.66
N ILE A 18 14.85 3.98 6.61
CA ILE A 18 14.60 4.98 7.66
C ILE A 18 13.08 5.17 7.77
N LEU A 19 12.57 5.13 9.00
CA LEU A 19 11.17 5.44 9.32
C LEU A 19 11.07 6.88 9.80
N LYS A 20 10.16 7.66 9.20
CA LYS A 20 9.93 9.06 9.60
C LYS A 20 8.89 9.11 10.73
N PRO A 21 8.99 10.07 11.67
CA PRO A 21 8.01 10.22 12.74
C PRO A 21 6.54 10.35 12.25
N SER A 22 6.30 11.06 11.14
CA SER A 22 4.98 11.20 10.51
C SER A 22 4.38 9.89 10.00
N GLU A 23 5.19 8.84 9.86
CA GLU A 23 4.76 7.52 9.38
C GLU A 23 4.46 6.58 10.55
N SER A 24 4.65 7.06 11.78
CA SER A 24 4.38 6.34 13.02
C SER A 24 3.26 6.96 13.83
N GLY A 25 2.54 7.97 13.31
CA GLY A 25 1.47 8.64 14.06
C GLY A 25 1.96 9.46 15.26
N LYS A 26 3.29 9.61 15.40
CA LYS A 26 3.92 10.32 16.53
C LYS A 26 3.67 11.81 16.50
N LEU A 27 3.47 12.40 15.33
CA LEU A 27 3.22 13.83 15.17
C LEU A 27 1.72 14.15 15.19
N GLU A 28 0.89 13.17 14.85
CA GLU A 28 -0.54 13.36 14.57
C GLU A 28 -1.44 12.83 15.68
N VAL A 29 -1.01 11.79 16.40
CA VAL A 29 -1.88 11.05 17.34
C VAL A 29 -1.28 11.00 18.73
N ASN A 30 -0.09 10.40 18.88
CA ASN A 30 0.55 10.18 20.19
C ASN A 30 2.03 9.80 19.99
N GLU A 31 2.93 10.43 20.75
CA GLU A 31 4.38 10.16 20.71
C GLU A 31 4.76 8.68 20.98
N LYS A 32 3.87 7.92 21.63
CA LYS A 32 4.06 6.50 21.95
C LYS A 32 3.71 5.54 20.82
N TYR A 33 3.03 5.99 19.76
CA TYR A 33 2.74 5.09 18.64
C TYR A 33 4.03 4.65 17.94
N ASP A 34 4.06 3.39 17.54
CA ASP A 34 5.09 2.87 16.64
C ASP A 34 4.59 2.76 15.19
N PHE A 35 5.53 2.57 14.26
CA PHE A 35 5.24 2.50 12.84
C PHE A 35 4.25 1.37 12.51
N ILE A 36 4.42 0.19 13.10
CA ILE A 36 3.59 -0.97 12.78
C ILE A 36 2.15 -0.74 13.22
N GLU A 37 1.94 -0.26 14.44
CA GLU A 37 0.60 0.00 14.97
C GLU A 37 -0.13 1.09 14.19
N TYR A 38 0.56 2.19 13.88
CA TYR A 38 -0.04 3.26 13.07
C TYR A 38 -0.36 2.79 11.66
N GLN A 39 0.56 2.09 10.99
CA GLN A 39 0.33 1.62 9.62
C GLN A 39 -0.73 0.50 9.56
N LYS A 40 -0.92 -0.30 10.62
CA LYS A 40 -2.09 -1.20 10.73
C LYS A 40 -3.40 -0.41 10.73
N HIS A 41 -3.46 0.69 11.48
CA HIS A 41 -4.63 1.56 11.47
C HIS A 41 -4.88 2.17 10.08
N VAL A 42 -3.83 2.69 9.44
CA VAL A 42 -3.90 3.23 8.06
C VAL A 42 -4.36 2.17 7.05
N LEU A 43 -3.82 0.96 7.13
CA LEU A 43 -4.24 -0.17 6.28
C LEU A 43 -5.73 -0.49 6.48
N ASN A 44 -6.19 -0.56 7.72
CA ASN A 44 -7.61 -0.78 8.02
C ASN A 44 -8.48 0.35 7.45
N GLN A 45 -8.04 1.61 7.50
CA GLN A 45 -8.77 2.71 6.87
C GLN A 45 -8.86 2.52 5.35
N TYR A 46 -7.79 2.16 4.66
CA TYR A 46 -7.84 1.86 3.22
C TYR A 46 -8.86 0.76 2.90
N GLN A 47 -8.89 -0.31 3.70
CA GLN A 47 -9.84 -1.42 3.50
C GLN A 47 -11.31 -0.98 3.62
N THR A 48 -11.61 0.07 4.38
CA THR A 48 -12.98 0.61 4.46
C THR A 48 -13.42 1.37 3.20
N PHE A 49 -12.47 1.82 2.38
CA PHE A 49 -12.73 2.51 1.11
C PHE A 49 -12.67 1.59 -0.10
N TYR A 50 -12.37 0.31 0.08
CA TYR A 50 -12.33 -0.63 -1.03
C TYR A 50 -13.70 -0.74 -1.68
N ASP A 51 -13.71 -0.62 -3.00
CA ASP A 51 -14.85 -0.93 -3.85
C ASP A 51 -14.39 -1.83 -5.01
N ASP A 52 -15.36 -2.43 -5.72
CA ASP A 52 -15.10 -3.39 -6.80
C ASP A 52 -14.33 -2.79 -8.01
N SER A 53 -14.19 -1.47 -8.08
CA SER A 53 -13.45 -0.79 -9.14
C SER A 53 -11.94 -0.71 -8.86
N TRP A 54 -11.51 -0.96 -7.63
CA TRP A 54 -10.11 -0.93 -7.24
C TRP A 54 -9.39 -2.20 -7.71
N LYS A 55 -8.16 -2.02 -8.17
CA LYS A 55 -7.25 -3.12 -8.53
C LYS A 55 -6.25 -3.29 -7.39
N ILE A 56 -6.50 -4.28 -6.54
CA ILE A 56 -5.64 -4.59 -5.39
C ILE A 56 -4.54 -5.55 -5.84
N ILE A 57 -3.29 -5.20 -5.56
CA ILE A 57 -2.11 -6.04 -5.79
C ILE A 57 -1.52 -6.39 -4.43
N ASP A 58 -1.53 -7.66 -4.05
CA ASP A 58 -0.74 -8.15 -2.91
C ASP A 58 0.74 -8.10 -3.28
N THR A 59 1.50 -7.28 -2.56
CA THR A 59 2.92 -7.06 -2.81
C THR A 59 3.84 -7.67 -1.77
N ASP A 60 3.34 -8.46 -0.81
CA ASP A 60 4.11 -8.93 0.36
C ASP A 60 5.39 -9.67 -0.06
N THR A 61 5.26 -10.59 -1.01
CA THR A 61 6.36 -11.46 -1.48
C THR A 61 6.92 -11.07 -2.83
N LEU A 62 6.33 -10.07 -3.49
CA LEU A 62 6.71 -9.68 -4.84
C LEU A 62 8.02 -8.87 -4.86
N THR A 63 8.81 -9.11 -5.90
CA THR A 63 9.95 -8.25 -6.24
C THR A 63 9.46 -6.92 -6.82
N LYS A 64 10.32 -5.90 -6.78
CA LYS A 64 10.03 -4.59 -7.39
C LYS A 64 9.60 -4.72 -8.85
N ASP A 65 10.31 -5.53 -9.64
CA ASP A 65 10.04 -5.70 -11.07
C ASP A 65 8.70 -6.41 -11.32
N ALA A 66 8.34 -7.38 -10.47
CA ALA A 66 7.04 -8.04 -10.54
C ALA A 66 5.89 -7.07 -10.25
N VAL A 67 6.03 -6.22 -9.22
CA VAL A 67 5.03 -5.18 -8.90
C VAL A 67 4.87 -4.20 -10.07
N ILE A 68 5.98 -3.75 -10.67
CA ILE A 68 5.96 -2.85 -11.84
C ILE A 68 5.22 -3.51 -13.00
N LYS A 69 5.59 -4.75 -13.35
CA LYS A 69 4.98 -5.48 -14.45
C LYS A 69 3.47 -5.62 -14.26
N LEU A 70 3.02 -6.09 -13.08
CA LEU A 70 1.58 -6.24 -12.80
C LEU A 70 0.82 -4.91 -12.88
N THR A 71 1.43 -3.83 -12.38
CA THR A 71 0.84 -2.49 -12.46
C THR A 71 0.66 -2.06 -13.92
N VAL A 72 1.67 -2.29 -14.77
CA VAL A 72 1.61 -1.98 -16.20
C VAL A 72 0.57 -2.83 -16.92
N ASP A 73 0.53 -4.14 -16.65
CA ASP A 73 -0.43 -5.07 -17.25
C ASP A 73 -1.88 -4.65 -16.95
N ILE A 74 -2.16 -4.20 -15.72
CA ILE A 74 -3.47 -3.67 -15.32
C ILE A 74 -3.81 -2.39 -16.10
N ILE A 75 -2.87 -1.43 -16.17
CA ILE A 75 -3.09 -0.17 -16.89
C ILE A 75 -3.38 -0.44 -18.38
N GLN A 76 -2.60 -1.32 -19.01
CA GLN A 76 -2.79 -1.68 -20.41
C GLN A 76 -4.15 -2.35 -20.65
N GLY A 77 -4.55 -3.29 -19.79
CA GLY A 77 -5.86 -3.93 -19.87
C GLY A 77 -7.01 -2.93 -19.79
N GLU A 78 -6.89 -1.90 -18.96
CA GLU A 78 -7.92 -0.86 -18.82
C GLU A 78 -7.92 0.15 -19.97
N ILE A 79 -6.77 0.44 -20.58
CA ILE A 79 -6.71 1.24 -21.82
C ILE A 79 -7.39 0.50 -22.97
N LEU A 80 -7.10 -0.80 -23.14
CA LEU A 80 -7.66 -1.61 -24.23
C LEU A 80 -9.19 -1.80 -24.11
N ARG A 81 -9.73 -1.86 -22.90
CA ARG A 81 -11.19 -1.93 -22.67
C ARG A 81 -11.95 -0.65 -23.04
N LYS A 82 -11.24 0.48 -23.13
CA LYS A 82 -11.81 1.79 -23.46
C LYS A 82 -11.71 2.12 -24.96
N MET A 83 -11.01 1.31 -25.74
CA MET A 83 -10.94 1.39 -27.19
C MET A 83 -12.01 0.50 -27.82
#